data_AF-A0AAN6PC42-F1
#
_entry.id   AF-A0AAN6PC42-F1
#
_cell.length_a   1.000
_cell.length_b   1.000
_cell.length_c   1.000
_cell.angle_alpha   90.00
_cell.angle_beta   90.00
_cell.angle_gamma   90.00
#
_symmetry.space_group_name_H-M   'P 1'
#
loop_
_entity.id
_entity.type
_entity.pdbx_description
1 polymer ?
#
loop_
_entity_poly.entity_id
_entity_poly.type
_entity_poly.pdbx_seq_one_letter_code
_entity_poly.pdbx_strand_id
1 'polypeptide(L)'
;MTGLFHLGQCIYYRPWSVTALLPSSCALLAAGFATRSYGTFHYEDPQVYTASILLLYASPPLLQWINYLILNRRFYFVFYFAPMHPARMLVDFATLTAVIELLIIGGWPTLPTGMHPTVLETADLFMLAGIYQSYYRGCRIKSPRVMRSLFVSYARMLFILGRAIYRAVEHFGVPASRTDLDPLSLKPVVRYEWYFYVFDAALVFLAIALWKVGHLSRYLPDDPRMYLAQDGARVLKEPGWNDSQSKTEAIFNPFAMLKGNDGNQKKFWEQNGYNMGTVRMVRR
;
A
#
# COMPACT_ATOMS: atom_id res chain seq x y z
N MET A 1 -12.27 16.08 6.04
CA MET A 1 -11.94 16.36 7.47
C MET A 1 -10.80 15.50 8.01
N THR A 2 -10.75 14.19 7.75
CA THR A 2 -9.64 13.30 8.18
C THR A 2 -8.26 13.68 7.61
N GLY A 3 -8.19 14.13 6.34
CA GLY A 3 -6.93 14.56 5.72
C GLY A 3 -6.28 15.82 6.35
N LEU A 4 -7.09 16.80 6.76
CA LEU A 4 -6.60 18.02 7.43
C LEU A 4 -6.05 17.73 8.83
N PHE A 5 -6.69 16.81 9.56
CA PHE A 5 -6.19 16.36 10.85
C PHE A 5 -4.86 15.61 10.70
N HIS A 6 -4.72 14.79 9.64
CA HIS A 6 -3.46 14.14 9.31
C HIS A 6 -2.36 15.14 8.95
N LEU A 7 -2.65 16.20 8.20
CA LEU A 7 -1.72 17.32 7.97
C LEU A 7 -1.20 17.88 9.31
N GLY A 8 -2.10 18.16 10.25
CA GLY A 8 -1.74 18.66 11.58
C GLY A 8 -0.85 17.70 12.37
N GLN A 9 -1.20 16.41 12.42
CA GLN A 9 -0.37 15.39 13.07
C GLN A 9 1.00 15.26 12.41
N CYS A 10 1.05 15.37 11.09
CA CYS A 10 2.27 15.15 10.35
C CYS A 10 3.25 16.34 10.41
N ILE A 11 2.73 17.58 10.50
CA ILE A 11 3.54 18.77 10.83
C ILE A 11 4.19 18.60 12.22
N TYR A 12 3.46 18.01 13.17
CA TYR A 12 3.95 17.76 14.53
C TYR A 12 5.01 16.64 14.61
N TYR A 13 4.78 15.50 13.95
CA TYR A 13 5.68 14.32 14.01
C TYR A 13 6.81 14.31 12.97
N ARG A 14 6.85 15.25 12.01
CA ARG A 14 7.91 15.45 10.99
C ARG A 14 8.20 14.36 9.91
N PRO A 15 7.36 13.34 9.59
CA PRO A 15 7.67 12.45 8.46
C PRO A 15 7.19 13.02 7.10
N TRP A 16 7.88 14.02 6.55
CA TRP A 16 7.43 14.83 5.39
C TRP A 16 6.94 14.04 4.16
N SER A 17 7.54 12.89 3.82
CA SER A 17 7.13 12.12 2.62
C SER A 17 5.76 11.43 2.78
N VAL A 18 5.43 10.95 3.98
CA VAL A 18 4.11 10.33 4.27
C VAL A 18 3.06 11.42 4.58
N THR A 19 3.53 12.59 5.01
CA THR A 19 2.75 13.77 5.41
C THR A 19 1.96 14.39 4.27
N ALA A 20 2.54 14.51 3.08
CA ALA A 20 1.90 15.19 1.96
C ALA A 20 1.01 14.26 1.13
N LEU A 21 1.40 12.99 0.97
CA LEU A 21 0.71 12.06 0.07
C LEU A 21 -0.69 11.66 0.55
N LEU A 22 -0.88 11.46 1.86
CA LEU A 22 -2.18 11.06 2.42
C LEU A 22 -3.25 12.16 2.31
N PRO A 23 -2.96 13.44 2.65
CA PRO A 23 -3.88 14.54 2.38
C PRO A 23 -4.16 14.72 0.88
N SER A 24 -3.16 14.58 0.02
CA SER A 24 -3.34 14.67 -1.44
C SER A 24 -4.28 13.58 -1.97
N SER A 25 -4.13 12.34 -1.51
CA SER A 25 -5.07 11.27 -1.90
C SER A 25 -6.48 11.50 -1.37
N CYS A 26 -6.62 12.03 -0.15
CA CYS A 26 -7.92 12.44 0.38
C CYS A 26 -8.56 13.57 -0.43
N ALA A 27 -7.76 14.54 -0.90
CA ALA A 27 -8.23 15.65 -1.70
C ALA A 27 -8.71 15.18 -3.08
N LEU A 28 -7.95 14.28 -3.73
CA LEU A 28 -8.35 13.68 -5.01
C LEU A 28 -9.67 12.89 -4.89
N LEU A 29 -9.84 12.09 -3.83
CA LEU A 29 -11.10 11.39 -3.57
C LEU A 29 -12.26 12.36 -3.35
N ALA A 30 -12.06 13.39 -2.53
CA ALA A 30 -13.09 14.39 -2.27
C ALA A 30 -13.48 15.12 -3.56
N ALA A 31 -12.51 15.52 -4.38
CA ALA A 31 -12.74 16.16 -5.68
C ALA A 31 -13.43 15.20 -6.67
N GLY A 32 -13.03 13.94 -6.71
CA GLY A 32 -13.64 12.91 -7.56
C GLY A 32 -15.10 12.65 -7.20
N PHE A 33 -15.42 12.49 -5.91
CA PHE A 33 -16.81 12.34 -5.48
C PHE A 33 -17.64 13.62 -5.65
N ALA A 34 -17.05 14.81 -5.44
CA ALA A 34 -17.73 16.08 -5.67
C ALA A 34 -18.09 16.27 -7.15
N THR A 35 -17.12 16.07 -8.06
CA THR A 35 -17.36 16.13 -9.52
C THR A 35 -18.34 15.05 -9.99
N ARG A 36 -18.32 13.85 -9.39
CA ARG A 36 -19.33 12.80 -9.63
C ARG A 36 -20.74 13.26 -9.25
N SER A 37 -20.90 13.85 -8.07
CA SER A 37 -22.19 14.38 -7.60
C SER A 37 -22.69 15.58 -8.41
N TYR A 38 -21.77 16.32 -9.04
CA TYR A 38 -22.14 17.37 -9.99
C TYR A 38 -22.59 16.78 -11.33
N GLY A 39 -21.92 15.72 -11.80
CA GLY A 39 -22.27 14.99 -13.02
C GLY A 39 -23.65 14.32 -12.97
N THR A 40 -24.16 13.98 -11.79
CA THR A 40 -25.55 13.48 -11.66
C THR A 40 -26.62 14.54 -11.94
N PHE A 41 -26.27 15.82 -11.99
CA PHE A 41 -27.20 16.87 -12.41
C PHE A 41 -26.99 17.32 -13.86
N HIS A 42 -25.86 16.94 -14.47
CA HIS A 42 -25.44 17.35 -15.82
C HIS A 42 -25.02 16.12 -16.64
N TYR A 43 -25.97 15.22 -16.90
CA TYR A 43 -25.72 13.96 -17.62
C TYR A 43 -25.25 14.16 -19.07
N GLU A 44 -25.53 15.32 -19.66
CA GLU A 44 -25.19 15.64 -21.04
C GLU A 44 -23.72 16.01 -21.24
N ASP A 45 -22.98 16.27 -20.16
CA ASP A 45 -21.57 16.65 -20.24
C ASP A 45 -20.62 15.44 -20.02
N PRO A 46 -20.04 14.87 -21.10
CA PRO A 46 -19.11 13.74 -20.99
C PRO A 46 -17.79 14.14 -20.31
N GLN A 47 -17.43 15.43 -20.27
CA GLN A 47 -16.19 15.91 -19.66
C GLN A 47 -16.24 15.78 -18.14
N VAL A 48 -17.39 16.11 -17.53
CA VAL A 48 -17.61 15.97 -16.08
C VAL A 48 -17.52 14.51 -15.66
N TYR A 49 -18.13 13.61 -16.43
CA TYR A 49 -18.04 12.17 -16.19
C TYR A 49 -16.58 11.70 -16.26
N THR A 50 -15.86 12.08 -17.31
CA THR A 50 -14.46 11.69 -17.50
C THR A 50 -13.56 12.23 -16.38
N ALA A 51 -13.73 13.50 -16.00
CA ALA A 51 -12.98 14.11 -14.90
C ALA A 51 -13.23 13.39 -13.56
N SER A 52 -14.48 13.03 -13.26
CA SER A 52 -14.81 12.30 -12.03
C SER A 52 -14.12 10.94 -11.95
N ILE A 53 -14.06 10.22 -13.08
CA ILE A 53 -13.38 8.93 -13.20
C ILE A 53 -11.88 9.13 -12.99
N LEU A 54 -11.22 10.03 -13.73
CA LEU A 54 -9.77 10.27 -13.60
C LEU A 54 -9.35 10.61 -12.17
N LEU A 55 -10.11 11.47 -11.47
CA LEU A 55 -9.84 11.84 -10.08
C LEU A 55 -9.99 10.65 -9.11
N LEU A 56 -10.99 9.80 -9.33
CA LEU A 56 -11.21 8.60 -8.51
C LEU A 56 -10.15 7.52 -8.75
N TYR A 57 -9.67 7.37 -9.99
CA TYR A 57 -8.61 6.42 -10.35
C TYR A 57 -7.20 6.90 -9.98
N ALA A 58 -6.97 8.21 -9.86
CA ALA A 58 -5.67 8.74 -9.42
C ALA A 58 -5.39 8.53 -7.91
N SER A 59 -6.43 8.28 -7.10
CA SER A 59 -6.26 8.12 -5.65
C SER A 59 -5.72 6.75 -5.18
N PRO A 60 -6.22 5.60 -5.67
CA PRO A 60 -5.72 4.26 -5.31
C PRO A 60 -4.19 4.12 -5.31
N PRO A 61 -3.44 4.53 -6.35
CA PRO A 61 -1.99 4.33 -6.37
C PRO A 61 -1.28 5.09 -5.28
N LEU A 62 -1.76 6.29 -4.95
CA LEU A 62 -1.21 7.06 -3.83
C LEU A 62 -1.45 6.34 -2.50
N LEU A 63 -2.63 5.78 -2.29
CA LEU A 63 -2.92 5.01 -1.06
C LEU A 63 -2.05 3.75 -0.95
N GLN A 64 -1.84 3.05 -2.06
CA GLN A 64 -0.98 1.87 -2.13
C GLN A 64 0.49 2.23 -1.88
N TRP A 65 0.99 3.29 -2.51
CA TRP A 65 2.32 3.83 -2.24
C TRP A 65 2.55 4.13 -0.77
N ILE A 66 1.57 4.76 -0.13
CA ILE A 66 1.69 5.08 1.29
C ILE A 66 1.75 3.79 2.14
N ASN A 67 1.00 2.73 1.79
CA ASN A 67 1.13 1.43 2.48
C ASN A 67 2.56 0.86 2.39
N TYR A 68 3.22 1.02 1.23
CA TYR A 68 4.61 0.59 1.07
C TYR A 68 5.58 1.41 1.90
N LEU A 69 5.41 2.73 2.00
CA LEU A 69 6.25 3.57 2.86
C LEU A 69 6.18 3.15 4.34
N ILE A 70 5.00 2.76 4.80
CA ILE A 70 4.78 2.28 6.17
C ILE A 70 5.37 0.88 6.38
N LEU A 71 5.21 0.00 5.40
CA LEU A 71 5.81 -1.33 5.44
C LEU A 71 7.34 -1.21 5.47
N ASN A 72 7.89 -0.36 4.61
CA ASN A 72 9.30 -0.06 4.53
C ASN A 72 9.85 0.37 5.91
N ARG A 73 9.19 1.34 6.57
CA ARG A 73 9.57 1.76 7.94
C ARG A 73 9.58 0.61 8.95
N ARG A 74 8.71 -0.39 8.80
CA ARG A 74 8.69 -1.56 9.69
C ARG A 74 9.83 -2.53 9.45
N PHE A 75 10.18 -2.76 8.20
CA PHE A 75 11.34 -3.58 7.89
C PHE A 75 12.65 -2.89 8.29
N TYR A 76 12.71 -1.56 8.22
CA TYR A 76 13.80 -0.79 8.86
C TYR A 76 13.87 -1.01 10.38
N PHE A 77 12.73 -1.19 11.05
CA PHE A 77 12.73 -1.46 12.48
C PHE A 77 13.11 -2.93 12.79
N VAL A 78 12.75 -3.89 11.94
CA VAL A 78 13.03 -5.32 12.15
C VAL A 78 13.55 -5.95 10.86
N PHE A 79 14.83 -5.73 10.59
CA PHE A 79 15.47 -6.17 9.34
C PHE A 79 15.58 -7.69 9.19
N TYR A 80 15.77 -8.43 10.28
CA TYR A 80 16.11 -9.87 10.26
C TYR A 80 15.07 -10.78 9.59
N PHE A 81 13.81 -10.36 9.62
CA PHE A 81 12.69 -11.11 9.04
C PHE A 81 12.18 -10.47 7.74
N ALA A 82 12.81 -9.37 7.29
CA ALA A 82 12.48 -8.77 6.02
C ALA A 82 12.99 -9.70 4.90
N PRO A 83 12.17 -10.06 3.90
CA PRO A 83 12.60 -10.92 2.81
C PRO A 83 13.68 -10.26 1.93
N MET A 84 13.73 -8.93 1.94
CA MET A 84 14.61 -8.10 1.14
C MET A 84 14.95 -6.81 1.86
N HIS A 85 16.00 -6.12 1.41
CA HIS A 85 16.38 -4.84 1.99
C HIS A 85 15.23 -3.82 1.82
N PRO A 86 14.83 -3.09 2.89
CA PRO A 86 13.63 -2.25 2.87
C PRO A 86 13.67 -1.16 1.80
N ALA A 87 14.85 -0.57 1.54
CA ALA A 87 15.00 0.46 0.51
C ALA A 87 14.68 -0.06 -0.90
N ARG A 88 15.11 -1.29 -1.21
CA ARG A 88 14.89 -1.92 -2.52
C ARG A 88 13.44 -2.30 -2.70
N MET A 89 12.87 -2.93 -1.67
CA MET A 89 11.46 -3.28 -1.62
C MET A 89 10.52 -2.12 -1.94
N LEU A 90 10.83 -0.93 -1.42
CA LEU A 90 10.03 0.25 -1.69
C LEU A 90 10.05 0.60 -3.19
N VAL A 91 11.21 0.53 -3.84
CA VAL A 91 11.38 0.83 -5.27
C VAL A 91 10.71 -0.21 -6.15
N ASP A 92 10.85 -1.49 -5.81
CA ASP A 92 10.27 -2.58 -6.61
C ASP A 92 8.74 -2.52 -6.59
N PHE A 93 8.12 -2.39 -5.41
CA PHE A 93 6.67 -2.28 -5.30
C PHE A 93 6.12 -0.96 -5.86
N ALA A 94 6.86 0.12 -5.70
CA ALA A 94 6.56 1.40 -6.35
C ALA A 94 6.47 1.27 -7.87
N THR A 95 7.49 0.64 -8.47
CA THR A 95 7.60 0.44 -9.91
C THR A 95 6.48 -0.46 -10.40
N LEU A 96 6.21 -1.55 -9.67
CA LEU A 96 5.16 -2.50 -9.99
C LEU A 96 3.77 -1.83 -9.99
N THR A 97 3.45 -1.06 -8.95
CA THR A 97 2.19 -0.29 -8.91
C THR A 97 2.13 0.73 -10.04
N ALA A 98 3.20 1.46 -10.33
CA ALA A 98 3.21 2.39 -11.46
C ALA A 98 2.93 1.69 -12.82
N VAL A 99 3.47 0.49 -13.04
CA VAL A 99 3.20 -0.29 -14.25
C VAL A 99 1.75 -0.71 -14.34
N ILE A 100 1.16 -1.23 -13.26
CA ILE A 100 -0.26 -1.65 -13.24
C ILE A 100 -1.18 -0.46 -13.53
N GLU A 101 -0.89 0.70 -12.95
CA GLU A 101 -1.70 1.90 -13.16
C GLU A 101 -1.61 2.42 -14.58
N LEU A 102 -0.44 2.40 -15.21
CA LEU A 102 -0.29 2.74 -16.62
C LEU A 102 -1.10 1.80 -17.52
N LEU A 103 -1.18 0.52 -17.17
CA LEU A 103 -2.02 -0.46 -17.89
C LEU A 103 -3.51 -0.19 -17.70
N ILE A 104 -3.93 0.21 -16.50
CA ILE A 104 -5.33 0.58 -16.21
C ILE A 104 -5.71 1.87 -16.95
N ILE A 105 -4.88 2.91 -16.88
CA ILE A 105 -5.14 4.21 -17.52
C ILE A 105 -5.15 4.07 -19.04
N GLY A 106 -4.27 3.25 -19.60
CA GLY A 106 -4.25 3.01 -21.05
C GLY A 106 -5.44 2.20 -21.56
N GLY A 107 -6.34 1.74 -20.69
CA GLY A 107 -7.60 1.11 -21.07
C GLY A 107 -7.42 -0.25 -21.73
N TRP A 108 -6.35 -0.98 -21.41
CA TRP A 108 -6.14 -2.33 -21.94
C TRP A 108 -7.25 -3.26 -21.46
N PRO A 109 -8.12 -3.77 -22.35
CA PRO A 109 -9.31 -4.52 -21.95
C PRO A 109 -8.96 -5.86 -21.31
N THR A 110 -7.85 -6.46 -21.73
CA THR A 110 -7.30 -7.71 -21.21
C THR A 110 -5.81 -7.76 -21.49
N LEU A 111 -5.03 -8.21 -20.51
CA LEU A 111 -3.62 -8.54 -20.71
C LEU A 111 -3.49 -9.77 -21.62
N PRO A 112 -2.30 -10.03 -22.20
CA PRO A 112 -2.05 -11.25 -23.00
C PRO A 112 -2.36 -12.56 -22.24
N THR A 113 -2.38 -12.51 -20.90
CA THR A 113 -2.76 -13.60 -20.00
C THR A 113 -4.28 -13.80 -19.86
N GLY A 114 -5.10 -12.98 -20.53
CA GLY A 114 -6.56 -12.99 -20.40
C GLY A 114 -7.09 -12.34 -19.12
N MET A 115 -6.21 -11.83 -18.25
CA MET A 115 -6.58 -11.16 -17.00
C MET A 115 -6.74 -9.66 -17.19
N HIS A 116 -7.72 -9.06 -16.52
CA HIS A 116 -7.86 -7.60 -16.46
C HIS A 116 -6.78 -7.00 -15.52
N PRO A 117 -6.20 -5.82 -15.82
CA PRO A 117 -5.20 -5.18 -14.96
C PRO A 117 -5.61 -4.98 -13.49
N THR A 118 -6.90 -4.82 -13.18
CA THR A 118 -7.36 -4.75 -11.76
C THR A 118 -7.13 -6.05 -10.98
N VAL A 119 -7.00 -7.19 -11.67
CA VAL A 119 -6.63 -8.46 -11.03
C VAL A 119 -5.18 -8.39 -10.56
N LEU A 120 -4.28 -7.71 -11.29
CA LEU A 120 -2.91 -7.50 -10.84
C LEU A 120 -2.86 -6.62 -9.59
N GLU A 121 -3.67 -5.56 -9.52
CA GLU A 121 -3.77 -4.72 -8.32
C GLU A 121 -4.20 -5.54 -7.09
N THR A 122 -5.17 -6.46 -7.25
CA THR A 122 -5.53 -7.37 -6.16
C THR A 122 -4.39 -8.35 -5.80
N ALA A 123 -3.67 -8.86 -6.80
CA ALA A 123 -2.55 -9.78 -6.60
C ALA A 123 -1.40 -9.12 -5.82
N ASP A 124 -1.11 -7.85 -6.08
CA ASP A 124 -0.13 -7.07 -5.32
C ASP A 124 -0.47 -6.98 -3.85
N LEU A 125 -1.74 -6.72 -3.54
CA LEU A 125 -2.22 -6.66 -2.16
C LEU A 125 -2.09 -8.01 -1.46
N PHE A 126 -2.37 -9.12 -2.17
CA PHE A 126 -2.15 -10.48 -1.65
C PHE A 126 -0.67 -10.80 -1.47
N MET A 127 0.19 -10.40 -2.40
CA MET A 127 1.64 -10.57 -2.29
C MET A 127 2.16 -9.81 -1.06
N LEU A 128 1.71 -8.58 -0.87
CA LEU A 128 2.03 -7.76 0.29
C LEU A 128 1.57 -8.45 1.58
N ALA A 129 0.32 -8.92 1.63
CA ALA A 129 -0.20 -9.65 2.79
C ALA A 129 0.57 -10.95 3.07
N GLY A 130 1.00 -11.67 2.02
CA GLY A 130 1.84 -12.85 2.12
C GLY A 130 3.23 -12.54 2.72
N ILE A 131 3.81 -11.40 2.35
CA ILE A 131 5.05 -10.89 2.94
C ILE A 131 4.84 -10.55 4.42
N TYR A 132 3.74 -9.88 4.78
CA TYR A 132 3.38 -9.64 6.18
C TYR A 132 3.22 -10.94 6.98
N GLN A 133 2.59 -11.94 6.39
CA GLN A 133 2.37 -13.23 7.03
C GLN A 133 3.67 -14.01 7.22
N SER A 134 4.55 -13.97 6.21
CA SER A 134 5.88 -14.58 6.26
C SER A 134 6.74 -13.91 7.34
N TYR A 135 6.70 -12.59 7.40
CA TYR A 135 7.34 -11.79 8.44
C TYR A 135 6.78 -12.12 9.83
N TYR A 136 5.46 -12.24 9.99
CA TYR A 136 4.82 -12.60 11.26
C TYR A 136 5.22 -14.00 11.74
N ARG A 137 5.24 -14.99 10.83
CA ARG A 137 5.68 -16.36 11.15
C ARG A 137 7.16 -16.43 11.52
N GLY A 138 8.00 -15.60 10.91
CA GLY A 138 9.41 -15.46 11.24
C GLY A 138 9.62 -14.81 12.61
N CYS A 139 8.85 -13.76 12.92
CA CYS A 139 8.92 -13.01 14.16
C CYS A 139 8.56 -13.86 15.39
N ARG A 140 9.57 -14.41 16.07
CA ARG A 140 9.41 -15.04 17.39
C ARG A 140 9.27 -14.02 18.54
N ILE A 141 9.51 -12.74 18.26
CA ILE A 141 9.53 -11.66 19.25
C ILE A 141 8.11 -11.08 19.40
N LYS A 142 7.48 -11.32 20.55
CA LYS A 142 6.13 -10.83 20.87
C LYS A 142 6.13 -9.42 21.47
N SER A 143 6.81 -8.46 20.85
CA SER A 143 6.75 -7.09 21.36
C SER A 143 5.37 -6.47 21.05
N PRO A 144 4.67 -5.88 22.05
CA PRO A 144 3.32 -5.38 21.85
C PRO A 144 3.26 -4.20 20.85
N ARG A 145 4.37 -3.47 20.70
CA ARG A 145 4.49 -2.37 19.72
C ARG A 145 4.44 -2.88 18.29
N VAL A 146 5.18 -3.96 17.99
CA VAL A 146 5.21 -4.59 16.66
C VAL A 146 3.86 -5.25 16.38
N MET A 147 3.29 -5.97 17.35
CA MET A 147 2.00 -6.67 17.18
C MET A 147 0.83 -5.71 16.90
N ARG A 148 0.72 -4.60 17.64
CA ARG A 148 -0.33 -3.59 17.39
C ARG A 148 -0.17 -2.95 16.01
N SER A 149 1.06 -2.65 15.60
CA SER A 149 1.35 -2.08 14.29
C SER A 149 0.99 -3.05 13.14
N LEU A 150 1.25 -4.35 13.31
CA LEU A 150 0.84 -5.40 12.38
C LEU A 150 -0.68 -5.48 12.26
N PHE A 151 -1.39 -5.55 13.39
CA PHE A 151 -2.85 -5.65 13.41
C PHE A 151 -3.52 -4.48 12.66
N VAL A 152 -3.08 -3.24 12.93
CA VAL A 152 -3.58 -2.04 12.23
C VAL A 152 -3.41 -2.16 10.72
N SER A 153 -2.36 -2.84 10.27
CA SER A 153 -2.04 -2.92 8.85
C SER A 153 -2.78 -4.04 8.14
N TYR A 154 -2.99 -5.17 8.80
CA TYR A 154 -3.92 -6.20 8.32
C TYR A 154 -5.33 -5.64 8.19
N ALA A 155 -5.82 -4.91 9.21
CA ALA A 155 -7.13 -4.28 9.16
C ALA A 155 -7.25 -3.30 7.98
N ARG A 156 -6.21 -2.50 7.72
CA ARG A 156 -6.17 -1.58 6.57
C ARG A 156 -6.12 -2.30 5.24
N MET A 157 -5.32 -3.36 5.12
CA MET A 157 -5.25 -4.18 3.91
C MET A 157 -6.60 -4.81 3.59
N LEU A 158 -7.34 -5.26 4.59
CA LEU A 158 -8.67 -5.83 4.40
C LEU A 158 -9.63 -4.83 3.75
N PHE A 159 -9.64 -3.57 4.21
CA PHE A 159 -10.49 -2.53 3.63
C PHE A 159 -10.10 -2.18 2.19
N ILE A 160 -8.79 -2.10 1.90
CA ILE A 160 -8.29 -1.80 0.55
C ILE A 160 -8.54 -2.98 -0.40
N LEU A 161 -8.37 -4.22 0.08
CA LEU A 161 -8.68 -5.42 -0.67
C LEU A 161 -10.19 -5.49 -1.00
N GLY A 162 -11.04 -5.15 -0.04
CA GLY A 162 -12.48 -5.02 -0.28
C GLY A 162 -12.72 -4.12 -1.49
N ARG A 163 -12.15 -2.90 -1.48
CA ARG A 163 -12.27 -1.94 -2.58
C ARG A 163 -11.81 -2.51 -3.92
N ALA A 164 -10.65 -3.17 -3.95
CA ALA A 164 -10.11 -3.74 -5.18
C ALA A 164 -11.03 -4.83 -5.75
N ILE A 165 -11.64 -5.67 -4.89
CA ILE A 165 -12.66 -6.65 -5.30
C ILE A 165 -13.88 -5.94 -5.86
N TYR A 166 -14.40 -4.92 -5.19
CA TYR A 166 -15.56 -4.16 -5.68
C TYR A 166 -15.29 -3.50 -7.03
N ARG A 167 -14.10 -2.91 -7.22
CA ARG A 167 -13.69 -2.29 -8.48
C ARG A 167 -13.50 -3.30 -9.60
N ALA A 168 -12.97 -4.49 -9.30
CA ALA A 168 -12.91 -5.58 -10.27
C ALA A 168 -14.33 -5.98 -10.71
N VAL A 169 -15.27 -6.15 -9.76
CA VAL A 169 -16.67 -6.49 -10.06
C VAL A 169 -17.37 -5.41 -10.90
N GLU A 170 -17.14 -4.13 -10.60
CA GLU A 170 -17.66 -3.01 -11.40
C GLU A 170 -17.16 -3.08 -12.85
N HIS A 171 -15.86 -3.30 -13.05
CA HIS A 171 -15.28 -3.38 -14.39
C HIS A 171 -15.82 -4.57 -15.20
N PHE A 172 -15.88 -5.77 -14.60
CA PHE A 172 -16.46 -6.96 -15.26
C PHE A 172 -17.99 -6.89 -15.39
N GLY A 173 -18.63 -5.98 -14.67
CA GLY A 173 -20.08 -5.79 -14.66
C GLY A 173 -20.60 -4.98 -15.84
N VAL A 174 -19.82 -4.05 -16.40
CA VAL A 174 -20.28 -3.11 -17.44
C VAL A 174 -20.03 -3.67 -18.86
N PRO A 175 -21.07 -3.83 -19.70
CA PRO A 175 -20.87 -4.28 -21.10
C PRO A 175 -20.16 -3.22 -21.96
N ALA A 176 -19.31 -3.70 -22.88
CA ALA A 176 -18.37 -2.89 -23.67
C ALA A 176 -18.99 -1.93 -24.70
N SER A 177 -20.29 -2.04 -24.98
CA SER A 177 -21.00 -1.13 -25.90
C SER A 177 -22.15 -0.44 -25.17
N ARG A 178 -22.07 0.89 -25.09
CA ARG A 178 -23.14 1.78 -24.58
C ARG A 178 -24.12 2.23 -25.67
N THR A 179 -24.00 1.73 -26.90
CA THR A 179 -24.73 2.30 -28.04
C THR A 179 -26.16 1.77 -28.18
N ASP A 180 -26.48 0.58 -27.67
CA ASP A 180 -27.78 -0.08 -27.97
C ASP A 180 -28.33 -0.90 -26.79
N LEU A 181 -28.57 -0.28 -25.64
CA LEU A 181 -29.16 -0.99 -24.49
C LEU A 181 -30.40 -0.28 -23.95
N ASP A 182 -31.54 -0.97 -24.06
CA ASP A 182 -32.80 -0.63 -23.40
C ASP A 182 -32.54 -0.31 -21.91
N PRO A 183 -33.06 0.81 -21.37
CA PRO A 183 -32.90 1.22 -19.96
C PRO A 183 -33.31 0.14 -18.93
N LEU A 184 -34.17 -0.79 -19.34
CA LEU A 184 -34.67 -1.91 -18.54
C LEU A 184 -33.81 -3.19 -18.63
N SER A 185 -32.91 -3.29 -19.62
CA SER A 185 -31.97 -4.41 -19.80
C SER A 185 -30.58 -4.15 -19.20
N LEU A 186 -30.30 -2.91 -18.79
CA LEU A 186 -29.07 -2.55 -18.09
C LEU A 186 -28.96 -3.32 -16.76
N LYS A 187 -27.82 -4.01 -16.57
CA LYS A 187 -27.50 -4.76 -15.34
C LYS A 187 -27.72 -3.89 -14.09
N PRO A 188 -28.22 -4.45 -12.97
CA PRO A 188 -28.51 -3.72 -11.72
C PRO A 188 -27.33 -2.89 -11.17
N VAL A 189 -26.10 -3.25 -11.53
CA VAL A 189 -24.85 -2.54 -11.20
C VAL A 189 -24.88 -1.07 -11.65
N VAL A 190 -25.42 -0.78 -12.84
CA VAL A 190 -25.50 0.60 -13.36
C VAL A 190 -26.71 1.35 -12.78
N ARG A 191 -27.79 0.63 -12.44
CA ARG A 191 -29.04 1.22 -11.92
C ARG A 191 -28.93 1.68 -10.46
N TYR A 192 -28.04 1.06 -9.68
CA TYR A 192 -27.82 1.34 -8.25
C TYR A 192 -26.43 1.92 -7.96
N GLU A 193 -25.89 2.67 -8.90
CA GLU A 193 -24.52 3.20 -8.90
C GLU A 193 -24.12 3.90 -7.59
N TRP A 194 -25.05 4.63 -6.99
CA TRP A 194 -24.79 5.40 -5.77
C TRP A 194 -24.48 4.52 -4.55
N TYR A 195 -25.11 3.34 -4.43
CA TYR A 195 -24.81 2.41 -3.33
C TYR A 195 -23.38 1.88 -3.45
N PHE A 196 -22.93 1.60 -4.68
CA PHE A 196 -21.57 1.14 -4.96
C PHE A 196 -20.54 2.21 -4.59
N TYR A 197 -20.81 3.48 -4.88
CA TYR A 197 -19.90 4.57 -4.51
C TYR A 197 -19.85 4.85 -3.02
N VAL A 198 -20.99 4.81 -2.31
CA VAL A 198 -21.00 4.97 -0.85
C VAL A 198 -20.20 3.86 -0.18
N PHE A 199 -20.34 2.63 -0.66
CA PHE A 199 -19.60 1.49 -0.13
C PHE A 199 -18.08 1.62 -0.40
N ASP A 200 -17.69 1.98 -1.63
CA ASP A 200 -16.29 2.22 -1.99
C ASP A 200 -15.67 3.34 -1.13
N ALA A 201 -16.37 4.47 -1.01
CA ALA A 201 -15.96 5.59 -0.18
C ALA A 201 -15.85 5.21 1.31
N ALA A 202 -16.77 4.39 1.82
CA ALA A 202 -16.78 3.94 3.21
C ALA A 202 -15.56 3.06 3.53
N LEU A 203 -15.20 2.12 2.65
CA LEU A 203 -14.01 1.29 2.83
C LEU A 203 -12.73 2.14 2.88
N VAL A 204 -12.59 3.10 1.97
CA VAL A 204 -11.43 4.00 1.95
C VAL A 204 -11.41 4.90 3.19
N PHE A 205 -12.56 5.41 3.59
CA PHE A 205 -12.69 6.21 4.80
C PHE A 205 -12.28 5.42 6.05
N LEU A 206 -12.72 4.16 6.19
CA LEU A 206 -12.32 3.30 7.30
C LEU A 206 -10.82 2.99 7.27
N ALA A 207 -10.26 2.72 6.09
CA ALA A 207 -8.82 2.50 5.92
C ALA A 207 -8.01 3.73 6.35
N ILE A 208 -8.46 4.94 6.00
CA ILE A 208 -7.84 6.21 6.39
C ILE A 208 -8.09 6.51 7.87
N ALA A 209 -9.27 6.23 8.41
CA ALA A 209 -9.57 6.45 9.84
C ALA A 209 -8.67 5.59 10.74
N LEU A 210 -8.32 4.38 10.31
CA LEU A 210 -7.35 3.53 11.02
C LEU A 210 -5.96 4.14 11.11
N TRP A 211 -5.56 5.03 10.20
CA TRP A 211 -4.31 5.79 10.34
C TRP A 211 -4.31 6.70 11.55
N LYS A 212 -5.46 7.32 11.84
CA LYS A 212 -5.61 8.24 12.98
C LYS A 212 -5.39 7.50 14.30
N VAL A 213 -5.92 6.28 14.41
CA VAL A 213 -5.84 5.45 15.61
C VAL A 213 -4.46 4.78 15.75
N GLY A 214 -3.89 4.35 14.63
CA GLY A 214 -2.64 3.59 14.57
C GLY A 214 -1.44 4.38 14.07
N HIS A 215 -1.23 5.63 14.52
CA HIS A 215 -0.10 6.45 14.07
C HIS A 215 1.22 5.70 14.26
N LEU A 216 1.88 5.37 13.14
CA LEU A 216 3.02 4.45 13.13
C LEU A 216 4.23 4.99 13.90
N SER A 217 4.42 6.31 13.91
CA SER A 217 5.52 6.96 14.65
C SER A 217 5.32 6.92 16.17
N ARG A 218 4.15 6.51 16.67
CA ARG A 218 3.98 6.20 18.10
C ARG A 218 4.65 4.88 18.50
N TYR A 219 4.84 3.98 17.53
CA TYR A 219 5.31 2.62 17.76
C TYR A 219 6.74 2.36 17.25
N LEU A 220 7.23 3.20 16.33
CA LEU A 220 8.57 3.11 15.74
C LEU A 220 9.42 4.32 16.16
N PRO A 221 10.74 4.16 16.32
CA PRO A 221 11.66 5.26 16.60
C PRO A 221 11.63 6.33 15.50
N ASP A 222 11.88 7.58 15.88
CA ASP A 222 11.90 8.70 14.94
C ASP A 222 13.12 8.68 13.99
N ASP A 223 14.24 8.10 14.43
CA ASP A 223 15.43 7.92 13.59
C ASP A 223 15.29 6.63 12.74
N PRO A 224 15.25 6.73 11.40
CA PRO A 224 15.11 5.58 10.51
C PRO A 224 16.32 4.64 10.53
N ARG A 225 17.44 5.06 11.13
CA ARG A 225 18.63 4.21 11.30
C ARG A 225 18.56 3.32 12.54
N MET A 226 17.46 3.36 13.29
CA MET A 226 17.29 2.53 14.48
C MET A 226 16.55 1.22 14.17
N TYR A 227 17.16 0.09 14.52
CA TYR A 227 16.57 -1.24 14.39
C TYR A 227 16.49 -1.95 15.75
N LEU A 228 15.50 -2.84 15.91
CA LEU A 228 15.33 -3.68 17.09
C LEU A 228 16.36 -4.80 17.08
N ALA A 229 17.10 -4.99 18.17
CA ALA A 229 18.02 -6.12 18.31
C ALA A 229 17.25 -7.45 18.34
N GLN A 230 17.95 -8.56 18.04
CA GLN A 230 17.35 -9.90 18.04
C GLN A 230 16.80 -10.33 19.42
N ASP A 231 17.22 -9.65 20.49
CA ASP A 231 16.71 -9.84 21.86
C ASP A 231 15.27 -9.31 22.05
N GLY A 232 14.77 -8.49 21.12
CA GLY A 232 13.44 -7.89 21.18
C GLY A 232 13.27 -6.77 22.21
N ALA A 233 14.34 -6.34 22.86
CA ALA A 233 14.32 -5.38 23.97
C ALA A 233 15.12 -4.11 23.66
N ARG A 234 16.28 -4.22 23.00
CA ARG A 234 17.16 -3.08 22.74
C ARG A 234 16.99 -2.54 21.33
N VAL A 235 17.07 -1.22 21.20
CA VAL A 235 17.09 -0.53 19.91
C VAL A 235 18.53 -0.14 19.61
N LEU A 236 19.06 -0.59 18.47
CA LEU A 236 20.43 -0.36 18.02
C LEU A 236 20.44 0.54 16.79
N LYS A 237 21.55 1.24 16.56
CA LYS A 237 21.75 2.07 15.37
C LYS A 237 22.44 1.26 14.28
N GLU A 238 21.93 1.35 13.07
CA GLU A 238 22.49 0.72 11.88
C GLU A 238 23.85 1.36 11.54
N PRO A 239 24.90 0.54 11.31
CA PRO A 239 26.19 1.02 10.82
C PRO A 239 26.15 1.52 9.36
N GLY A 240 25.01 1.36 8.68
CA GLY A 240 24.76 1.76 7.30
C GLY A 240 25.01 0.61 6.33
N TRP A 241 24.00 0.30 5.50
CA TRP A 241 24.11 -0.66 4.41
C TRP A 241 24.65 0.02 3.14
N ASN A 242 25.79 -0.46 2.61
CA ASN A 242 26.32 0.01 1.34
C ASN A 242 25.80 -0.89 0.22
N ASP A 243 24.73 -0.45 -0.43
CA ASP A 243 24.11 -1.21 -1.52
C ASP A 243 24.99 -1.13 -2.78
N SER A 244 25.29 -2.28 -3.39
CA SER A 244 26.11 -2.34 -4.61
C SER A 244 25.38 -1.85 -5.87
N GLN A 245 24.05 -1.79 -5.84
CA GLN A 245 23.20 -1.31 -6.93
C GLN A 245 22.76 0.13 -6.70
N SER A 246 22.85 0.95 -7.76
CA SER A 246 22.35 2.32 -7.74
C SER A 246 20.82 2.35 -7.75
N LYS A 247 20.19 3.39 -7.17
CA LYS A 247 18.72 3.53 -7.14
C LYS A 247 18.09 3.52 -8.54
N THR A 248 18.83 3.96 -9.54
CA THR A 248 18.42 3.96 -10.95
C THR A 248 18.40 2.56 -11.54
N GLU A 249 19.39 1.72 -11.22
CA GLU A 249 19.41 0.32 -11.68
C GLU A 249 18.25 -0.50 -11.10
N ALA A 250 17.87 -0.23 -9.85
CA ALA A 250 16.71 -0.87 -9.21
C ALA A 250 15.39 -0.52 -9.93
N ILE A 251 15.24 0.70 -10.44
CA ILE A 251 14.05 1.10 -11.21
C ILE A 251 13.98 0.38 -12.56
N PHE A 252 15.12 0.24 -13.26
CA PHE A 252 15.16 -0.43 -14.57
C PHE A 252 15.16 -1.96 -14.47
N ASN A 253 15.49 -2.52 -13.30
CA ASN A 253 15.47 -3.95 -13.04
C ASN A 253 14.81 -4.27 -11.69
N PRO A 254 13.48 -4.07 -11.59
CA PRO A 254 12.73 -4.21 -10.33
C PRO A 254 12.67 -5.66 -9.80
N PHE A 255 13.13 -6.64 -10.60
CA PHE A 255 13.21 -8.05 -10.22
C PHE A 255 14.65 -8.61 -10.24
N ALA A 256 15.68 -7.75 -10.22
CA ALA A 256 17.08 -8.17 -10.15
C ALA A 256 17.33 -9.19 -9.02
N MET A 257 16.52 -9.12 -7.96
CA MET A 257 16.50 -9.99 -6.79
C MET A 257 16.13 -11.46 -7.08
N LEU A 258 15.21 -11.75 -8.03
CA LEU A 258 14.90 -13.16 -8.39
C LEU A 258 16.13 -13.88 -8.97
N LYS A 259 17.10 -13.10 -9.47
CA LYS A 259 18.34 -13.60 -10.06
C LYS A 259 19.44 -13.91 -9.04
N GLY A 260 19.18 -13.73 -7.73
CA GLY A 260 20.02 -14.28 -6.67
C GLY A 260 21.45 -13.75 -6.59
N ASN A 261 21.72 -12.54 -7.10
CA ASN A 261 23.06 -11.97 -7.12
C ASN A 261 23.29 -10.95 -5.98
N ASP A 262 22.79 -11.26 -4.79
CA ASP A 262 23.21 -10.55 -3.59
C ASP A 262 24.59 -11.09 -3.22
N GLY A 263 25.62 -10.34 -3.63
CA GLY A 263 27.01 -10.66 -3.32
C GLY A 263 27.20 -10.98 -1.83
N ASN A 264 28.22 -11.79 -1.57
CA ASN A 264 28.62 -12.45 -0.31
C ASN A 264 28.84 -11.55 0.94
N GLN A 265 28.18 -10.40 1.04
CA GLN A 265 28.23 -9.51 2.19
C GLN A 265 27.48 -10.13 3.37
N LYS A 266 28.22 -10.38 4.45
CA LYS A 266 27.65 -10.84 5.72
C LYS A 266 26.65 -9.80 6.21
N LYS A 267 25.42 -10.24 6.40
CA LYS A 267 24.32 -9.42 6.91
C LYS A 267 24.76 -8.73 8.20
N PHE A 268 24.77 -7.39 8.22
CA PHE A 268 25.30 -6.62 9.37
C PHE A 268 24.64 -7.01 10.69
N TRP A 269 23.40 -7.46 10.61
CA TRP A 269 22.60 -7.82 11.75
C TRP A 269 22.98 -9.17 12.39
N GLU A 270 23.75 -10.01 11.69
CA GLU A 270 24.37 -11.23 12.24
C GLU A 270 25.62 -10.91 13.08
N GLN A 271 26.19 -9.70 12.96
CA GLN A 271 27.40 -9.28 13.66
C GLN A 271 27.13 -8.58 15.00
N ASN A 272 25.86 -8.49 15.40
CA ASN A 272 25.42 -7.73 16.57
C ASN A 272 25.72 -8.40 17.93
N GLY A 273 26.44 -9.53 17.95
CA GLY A 273 26.74 -10.30 19.16
C GLY A 273 25.57 -11.09 19.73
N TYR A 274 24.36 -10.93 19.18
CA TYR A 274 23.17 -11.70 19.54
C TYR A 274 22.85 -12.64 18.39
N ASN A 275 23.34 -13.89 18.47
CA ASN A 275 22.92 -14.94 17.56
C ASN A 275 21.66 -15.62 18.13
N MET A 276 20.66 -15.90 17.28
CA MET A 276 19.42 -16.61 17.65
C MET A 276 19.63 -17.97 18.36
N GLY A 277 20.85 -18.53 18.32
CA GLY A 277 21.22 -19.75 19.05
C GLY A 277 21.45 -19.57 20.56
N THR A 278 21.76 -18.36 21.03
CA THR A 278 22.24 -18.12 22.41
C THR A 278 21.11 -17.80 23.41
N VAL A 279 19.87 -17.64 22.96
CA VAL A 279 18.73 -17.32 23.85
C VAL A 279 18.22 -18.56 24.61
N ARG A 280 18.74 -19.77 24.33
CA ARG A 280 18.62 -20.91 25.25
C ARG A 280 19.78 -20.89 26.25
N MET A 281 19.59 -20.17 27.35
CA MET A 281 20.04 -20.52 28.71
C MET A 281 20.11 -19.26 29.59
N VAL A 282 18.97 -18.81 30.10
CA VAL A 282 18.91 -18.35 31.49
C VAL A 282 17.59 -18.86 32.06
N ARG A 283 17.64 -20.09 32.62
CA ARG A 283 16.69 -20.49 33.66
C ARG A 283 17.01 -19.62 34.87
N ARG A 284 16.05 -18.84 35.33
CA ARG A 284 15.84 -18.55 36.74
C ARG A 284 14.36 -18.81 37.02
#